data_AF-G9I9B6-F1
#
_entry.id   AF-G9I9B6-F1
#
_cell.length_a   1.000
_cell.length_b   1.000
_cell.length_c   1.000
_cell.angle_alpha   90.00
_cell.angle_beta   90.00
_cell.angle_gamma   90.00
#
_symmetry.space_group_name_H-M   'P 1'
#
loop_
_entity.id
_entity.type
_entity.pdbx_description
1 polymer ?
#
loop_
_entity_poly.entity_id
_entity_poly.type
_entity_poly.pdbx_seq_one_letter_code
_entity_poly.pdbx_strand_id
1 'polypeptide(L)'
;MKFKGYVAALPALLLTGCAMLPGQPTDYDRFCNVSGIASHGETYRVSDSQDFWLTPNGRYLSQAEYSSPADTLQKLTGVVSGEDPDQVRKNAVRVRVFRVESENSHKGACLPVRYDDNGAQRKMDSLTNGRRMVVFSEDEGQSGQQIYNKSRGTGFSYRLL
;
A
#
# COMPACT_ATOMS: atom_id res chain seq x y z
N MET A 1 -7.18 22.58 59.60
CA MET A 1 -8.13 21.87 58.70
C MET A 1 -8.09 22.61 57.37
N LYS A 2 -7.77 22.08 56.17
CA LYS A 2 -7.57 20.73 55.63
C LYS A 2 -6.46 20.81 54.57
N PHE A 3 -5.55 19.82 54.57
CA PHE A 3 -4.73 19.44 53.41
C PHE A 3 -5.57 18.60 52.43
N LYS A 4 -5.14 18.58 51.15
CA LYS A 4 -5.45 17.65 50.03
C LYS A 4 -6.11 18.38 48.83
N GLY A 5 -5.67 18.21 47.59
CA GLY A 5 -4.69 17.25 47.07
C GLY A 5 -4.25 17.61 45.66
N TYR A 6 -3.00 17.28 45.37
CA TYR A 6 -2.41 17.28 44.05
C TYR A 6 -3.11 16.24 43.16
N VAL A 7 -3.70 16.68 42.05
CA VAL A 7 -4.10 15.78 40.97
C VAL A 7 -2.86 15.57 40.10
N ALA A 8 -2.11 14.51 40.39
CA ALA A 8 -1.13 13.98 39.47
C ALA A 8 -1.90 13.34 38.30
N ALA A 9 -1.98 14.05 37.18
CA ALA A 9 -2.43 13.47 35.91
C ALA A 9 -1.36 12.46 35.45
N LEU A 10 -1.69 11.18 35.57
CA LEU A 10 -0.91 10.08 34.97
C LEU A 10 -0.82 10.31 33.46
N PRO A 11 0.37 10.12 32.83
CA PRO A 11 0.45 10.03 31.39
C PRO A 11 -0.21 8.71 30.98
N ALA A 12 -1.31 8.81 30.24
CA ALA A 12 -1.90 7.68 29.55
C ALA A 12 -0.85 7.11 28.57
N LEU A 13 -0.33 5.94 28.93
CA LEU A 13 0.44 5.06 28.06
C LEU A 13 -0.43 4.71 26.84
N LEU A 14 -0.27 5.48 25.76
CA LEU A 14 -0.69 5.10 24.42
C LEU A 14 0.24 4.01 23.89
N LEU A 15 0.10 2.80 24.44
CA LEU A 15 0.58 1.57 23.81
C LEU A 15 -0.62 0.86 23.19
N THR A 16 -1.21 1.48 22.16
CA THR A 16 -2.11 0.77 21.24
C THR A 16 -1.27 -0.03 20.25
N GLY A 17 -0.51 -0.99 20.76
CA GLY A 17 -0.03 -2.10 19.96
C GLY A 17 -1.17 -3.09 19.82
N CYS A 18 -2.19 -2.76 19.02
CA CYS A 18 -3.20 -3.74 18.65
C CYS A 18 -2.48 -4.82 17.84
N ALA A 19 -2.21 -5.96 18.48
CA ALA A 19 -1.76 -7.15 17.79
C ALA A 19 -2.81 -7.46 16.70
N MET A 20 -2.41 -7.38 15.43
CA MET A 20 -3.29 -7.73 14.32
C MET A 20 -3.66 -9.21 14.46
N LEU A 21 -4.96 -9.49 14.46
CA LEU A 21 -5.48 -10.85 14.52
C LEU A 21 -5.36 -11.50 13.12
N PRO A 22 -5.09 -12.81 13.04
CA PRO A 22 -5.11 -13.53 11.77
C PRO A 22 -6.45 -13.35 11.05
N GLY A 23 -6.41 -12.97 9.76
CA GLY A 23 -7.60 -12.77 8.93
C GLY A 23 -8.14 -11.34 8.90
N GLN A 24 -7.51 -10.38 9.58
CA GLN A 24 -7.83 -8.96 9.36
C GLN A 24 -7.29 -8.49 7.99
N PRO A 25 -8.04 -7.64 7.26
CA PRO A 25 -7.52 -6.99 6.05
C PRO A 25 -6.26 -6.20 6.39
N THR A 26 -5.24 -6.31 5.53
CA THR A 26 -4.03 -5.51 5.66
C THR A 26 -4.34 -4.02 5.43
N ASP A 27 -3.44 -3.14 5.84
CA ASP A 27 -3.56 -1.71 5.51
C ASP A 27 -3.62 -1.47 4.01
N TYR A 28 -2.91 -2.28 3.22
CA TYR A 28 -3.00 -2.22 1.77
C TYR A 28 -4.38 -2.63 1.26
N ASP A 29 -4.99 -3.70 1.78
CA ASP A 29 -6.33 -4.12 1.37
C ASP A 29 -7.38 -3.06 1.71
N ARG A 30 -7.21 -2.38 2.85
CA ARG A 30 -8.06 -1.24 3.22
C ARG A 30 -7.88 -0.04 2.30
N PHE A 31 -6.63 0.32 2.00
CA PHE A 31 -6.31 1.45 1.13
C PHE A 31 -6.77 1.19 -0.30
N CYS A 32 -6.41 0.03 -0.83
CA CYS A 32 -6.69 -0.45 -2.18
C CYS A 32 -8.02 -1.20 -2.28
N ASN A 33 -9.05 -0.73 -1.55
CA ASN A 33 -10.39 -1.31 -1.59
C ASN A 33 -11.13 -0.85 -2.86
N VAL A 34 -10.70 -1.37 -4.01
CA VAL A 34 -11.24 -1.09 -5.34
C VAL A 34 -11.48 -2.40 -6.09
N SER A 35 -12.17 -2.34 -7.22
CA SER A 35 -12.46 -3.55 -8.03
C SER A 35 -11.21 -4.28 -8.52
N GLY A 36 -10.05 -3.59 -8.58
CA GLY A 36 -8.82 -4.14 -9.17
C GLY A 36 -8.88 -4.26 -10.70
N ILE A 37 -9.98 -3.78 -11.28
CA ILE A 37 -10.30 -3.85 -12.70
C ILE A 37 -10.53 -2.43 -13.18
N ALA A 38 -9.85 -2.06 -14.25
CA ALA A 38 -10.12 -0.83 -14.99
C ALA A 38 -10.78 -1.17 -16.34
N SER A 39 -11.31 -0.18 -17.03
CA SER A 39 -11.92 -0.42 -18.35
C SER A 39 -11.36 0.51 -19.40
N HIS A 40 -11.05 -0.09 -20.54
CA HIS A 40 -10.55 0.62 -21.71
C HIS A 40 -11.44 1.81 -22.10
N GLY A 41 -10.81 2.97 -22.36
CA GLY A 41 -11.46 4.20 -22.81
C GLY A 41 -12.16 5.01 -21.72
N GLU A 42 -12.29 4.46 -20.52
CA GLU A 42 -12.91 5.16 -19.39
C GLU A 42 -11.93 6.11 -18.71
N THR A 43 -12.46 7.20 -18.16
CA THR A 43 -11.66 8.19 -17.43
C THR A 43 -11.66 7.86 -15.95
N TYR A 44 -10.45 7.84 -15.38
CA TYR A 44 -10.19 7.62 -13.98
C TYR A 44 -9.54 8.86 -13.38
N ARG A 45 -9.68 9.01 -12.06
CA ARG A 45 -9.08 10.09 -11.28
C ARG A 45 -8.27 9.50 -10.14
N VAL A 46 -7.08 10.05 -9.91
CA VAL A 46 -6.32 9.77 -8.69
C VAL A 46 -7.10 10.32 -7.51
N SER A 47 -7.57 9.43 -6.63
CA SER A 47 -8.36 9.82 -5.45
C SER A 47 -7.48 9.96 -4.20
N ASP A 48 -6.46 9.12 -4.07
CA ASP A 48 -5.55 9.14 -2.92
C ASP A 48 -4.19 8.51 -3.24
N SER A 49 -3.22 8.68 -2.34
CA SER A 49 -1.91 8.03 -2.43
C SER A 49 -1.33 7.70 -1.05
N GLN A 50 -0.66 6.55 -0.93
CA GLN A 50 -0.01 6.13 0.31
C GLN A 50 1.29 5.36 0.04
N ASP A 51 2.26 5.50 0.94
CA ASP A 51 3.53 4.77 0.88
C ASP A 51 3.40 3.40 1.56
N PHE A 52 3.99 2.37 0.93
CA PHE A 52 4.07 1.01 1.44
C PHE A 52 5.49 0.45 1.26
N TRP A 53 5.76 -0.64 1.97
CA TRP A 53 6.89 -1.53 1.74
C TRP A 53 6.41 -2.74 0.96
N LEU A 54 6.96 -2.97 -0.23
CA LEU A 54 6.66 -4.12 -1.07
C LEU A 54 7.71 -5.21 -0.84
N THR A 55 7.28 -6.35 -0.32
CA THR A 55 8.14 -7.50 -0.02
C THR A 55 8.48 -8.33 -1.27
N PRO A 56 9.52 -9.18 -1.22
CA PRO A 56 9.90 -10.05 -2.35
C PRO A 56 8.80 -11.01 -2.84
N ASN A 57 7.90 -11.41 -1.94
CA ASN A 57 6.75 -12.25 -2.26
C ASN A 57 5.50 -11.46 -2.68
N GLY A 58 5.64 -10.15 -2.94
CA GLY A 58 4.59 -9.32 -3.50
C GLY A 58 3.54 -8.82 -2.51
N ARG A 59 3.84 -8.80 -1.20
CA ARG A 59 2.96 -8.25 -0.17
C ARG A 59 3.29 -6.79 0.09
N TYR A 60 2.25 -5.97 0.23
CA TYR A 60 2.37 -4.58 0.61
C TYR A 60 2.15 -4.47 2.11
N LEU A 61 3.08 -3.81 2.78
CA LEU A 61 3.04 -3.56 4.22
C LEU A 61 3.04 -2.06 4.47
N SER A 62 2.13 -1.56 5.29
CA SER A 62 2.25 -0.20 5.80
C SER A 62 3.52 -0.04 6.64
N GLN A 63 3.86 1.20 6.99
CA GLN A 63 4.99 1.44 7.89
C GLN A 63 4.81 0.73 9.25
N ALA A 64 3.58 0.64 9.75
CA ALA A 64 3.29 -0.04 11.02
C ALA A 64 3.44 -1.56 10.89
N GLU A 65 2.91 -2.15 9.82
CA GLU A 65 3.03 -3.58 9.50
C GLU A 65 4.49 -3.99 9.25
N TYR A 66 5.25 -3.18 8.53
CA TYR A 66 6.68 -3.40 8.27
C TYR A 66 7.53 -3.37 9.55
N SER A 67 7.21 -2.45 10.47
CA SER A 67 7.87 -2.32 11.77
C SER A 67 7.35 -3.29 12.84
N SER A 68 6.40 -4.16 12.49
CA SER A 68 5.80 -5.10 13.46
C SER A 68 6.80 -6.16 13.92
N PRO A 69 6.58 -6.78 15.10
CA PRO A 69 7.39 -7.91 15.57
C PRO A 69 7.42 -9.07 14.56
N ALA A 70 8.50 -9.87 14.61
CA ALA A 70 8.79 -10.89 13.59
C ALA A 70 7.66 -11.91 13.40
N ASP A 71 6.99 -12.34 14.47
CA ASP A 71 5.86 -13.28 14.41
C ASP A 71 4.63 -12.69 13.69
N THR A 72 4.39 -11.39 13.87
CA THR A 72 3.32 -10.65 13.20
C THR A 72 3.68 -10.44 11.74
N LEU A 73 4.93 -10.06 11.46
CA LEU A 73 5.44 -9.90 10.11
C LEU A 73 5.34 -11.20 9.31
N GLN A 74 5.67 -12.35 9.91
CA GLN A 74 5.52 -13.68 9.29
C GLN A 74 4.07 -13.94 8.86
N LYS A 75 3.11 -13.66 9.74
CA LYS A 75 1.68 -13.83 9.43
C LYS A 75 1.22 -12.94 8.28
N LEU A 76 1.64 -11.68 8.26
CA LEU A 76 1.26 -10.71 7.23
C LEU A 76 1.86 -11.05 5.87
N THR A 77 3.10 -11.53 5.86
CA THR A 77 3.82 -11.85 4.63
C THR A 77 3.50 -13.25 4.12
N GLY A 78 2.99 -14.16 4.97
CA GLY A 78 2.81 -15.57 4.63
C GLY A 78 4.13 -16.35 4.52
N VAL A 79 5.20 -15.79 5.11
CA VAL A 79 6.53 -16.41 5.22
C VAL A 79 6.39 -17.71 6.00
N VAL A 80 6.69 -18.82 5.34
CA VAL A 80 6.64 -20.17 5.92
C VAL A 80 7.85 -20.36 6.84
N SER A 81 7.70 -21.20 7.87
CA SER A 81 8.79 -21.61 8.77
C SER A 81 10.06 -21.96 7.97
N GLY A 82 11.08 -21.09 8.05
CA GLY A 82 12.36 -21.22 7.34
C GLY A 82 12.85 -19.94 6.66
N GLU A 83 11.96 -19.02 6.28
CA GLU A 83 12.35 -17.70 5.77
C GLU A 83 12.55 -16.71 6.93
N ASP A 84 13.67 -15.99 6.92
CA ASP A 84 14.02 -15.00 7.96
C ASP A 84 13.22 -13.69 7.75
N PRO A 85 12.34 -13.29 8.70
CA PRO A 85 11.55 -12.06 8.60
C PRO A 85 12.41 -10.81 8.48
N ASP A 86 13.61 -10.80 9.07
CA ASP A 86 14.52 -9.66 8.97
C ASP A 86 15.12 -9.57 7.56
N GLN A 87 15.36 -10.71 6.91
CA GLN A 87 15.80 -10.76 5.52
C GLN A 87 14.68 -10.29 4.57
N VAL A 88 13.42 -10.68 4.82
CA VAL A 88 12.26 -10.18 4.06
C VAL A 88 12.13 -8.68 4.19
N ARG A 89 12.26 -8.17 5.42
CA ARG A 89 12.23 -6.73 5.72
C ARG A 89 13.35 -5.99 4.97
N LYS A 90 14.59 -6.50 5.05
CA LYS A 90 15.77 -5.91 4.40
C LYS A 90 15.65 -5.84 2.87
N ASN A 91 14.99 -6.83 2.26
CA ASN A 91 14.82 -6.90 0.81
C ASN A 91 13.54 -6.23 0.31
N ALA A 92 12.68 -5.72 1.21
CA ALA A 92 11.50 -4.98 0.81
C ALA A 92 11.90 -3.64 0.18
N VAL A 93 11.12 -3.20 -0.81
CA VAL A 93 11.34 -1.95 -1.52
C VAL A 93 10.24 -0.96 -1.20
N ARG A 94 10.58 0.33 -1.11
CA ARG A 94 9.57 1.36 -0.94
C ARG A 94 8.79 1.55 -2.23
N VAL A 95 7.47 1.67 -2.10
CA VAL A 95 6.56 1.97 -3.19
C VAL A 95 5.56 3.03 -2.76
N ARG A 96 5.19 3.92 -3.66
CA ARG A 96 4.02 4.79 -3.50
C ARG A 96 2.89 4.21 -4.33
N VAL A 97 1.75 3.98 -3.71
CA VAL A 97 0.57 3.42 -4.36
C VAL A 97 -0.45 4.54 -4.52
N PHE A 98 -0.90 4.74 -5.75
CA PHE A 98 -1.95 5.72 -6.08
C PHE A 98 -3.27 4.98 -6.31
N ARG A 99 -4.32 5.34 -5.57
CA ARG A 99 -5.66 4.82 -5.82
C ARG A 99 -6.30 5.64 -6.93
N VAL A 100 -6.82 4.96 -7.93
CA VAL A 100 -7.56 5.57 -9.03
C VAL A 100 -8.98 5.00 -9.09
N GLU A 101 -9.95 5.87 -9.28
CA GLU A 101 -11.37 5.53 -9.33
C GLU A 101 -11.98 6.09 -10.62
N SER A 102 -12.89 5.34 -11.22
CA SER A 102 -13.60 5.77 -12.40
C SER A 102 -14.50 6.98 -12.08
N GLU A 103 -14.58 7.92 -13.03
CA GLU A 103 -15.55 9.03 -12.96
C GLU A 103 -16.99 8.58 -13.28
N ASN A 104 -17.18 7.41 -13.90
CA ASN A 104 -18.46 6.98 -14.48
C ASN A 104 -18.96 5.62 -13.97
N SER A 105 -18.16 4.87 -13.21
CA SER A 105 -18.52 3.55 -12.69
C SER A 105 -17.92 3.29 -11.33
N HIS A 106 -18.34 2.21 -10.67
CA HIS A 106 -17.77 1.77 -9.38
C HIS A 106 -16.47 0.96 -9.54
N LYS A 107 -15.67 1.28 -10.56
CA LYS A 107 -14.40 0.62 -10.86
C LYS A 107 -13.23 1.44 -10.34
N GLY A 108 -12.13 0.76 -10.05
CA GLY A 108 -10.89 1.40 -9.63
C GLY A 108 -9.72 0.43 -9.63
N ALA A 109 -8.52 1.01 -9.57
CA ALA A 109 -7.27 0.29 -9.54
C ALA A 109 -6.27 0.98 -8.61
N CYS A 110 -5.20 0.28 -8.27
CA CYS A 110 -4.07 0.84 -7.55
C CYS A 110 -2.84 0.81 -8.43
N LEU A 111 -2.17 1.95 -8.53
CA LEU A 111 -1.01 2.16 -9.38
C LEU A 111 0.24 2.28 -8.49
N PRO A 112 0.98 1.18 -8.27
CA PRO A 112 2.22 1.24 -7.53
C PRO A 112 3.33 1.87 -8.40
N VAL A 113 4.14 2.74 -7.78
CA VAL A 113 5.38 3.27 -8.34
C VAL A 113 6.48 3.01 -7.33
N ARG A 114 7.52 2.29 -7.73
CA ARG A 114 8.65 2.04 -6.83
C ARG A 114 9.58 3.24 -6.80
N TYR A 115 10.13 3.54 -5.64
CA TYR A 115 11.06 4.67 -5.47
C TYR A 115 12.38 4.45 -6.22
N ASP A 116 12.77 3.20 -6.43
CA ASP A 116 14.01 2.79 -7.10
C ASP A 116 13.84 2.58 -8.62
N ASP A 117 12.69 2.95 -9.18
CA ASP A 117 12.49 2.92 -10.62
C ASP A 117 13.08 4.15 -11.30
N ASN A 118 13.62 3.96 -12.51
CA ASN A 118 14.09 5.06 -13.33
C ASN A 118 12.91 6.00 -13.65
N GLY A 119 13.05 7.28 -13.28
CA GLY A 119 11.98 8.27 -13.47
C GLY A 119 10.83 8.18 -12.46
N ALA A 120 10.98 7.43 -11.36
CA ALA A 120 9.98 7.29 -10.31
C ALA A 120 9.44 8.64 -9.82
N GLN A 121 10.35 9.58 -9.50
CA GLN A 121 9.98 10.91 -9.02
C GLN A 121 9.05 11.63 -10.02
N ARG A 122 9.44 11.68 -11.29
CA ARG A 122 8.62 12.29 -12.35
C ARG A 122 7.25 11.62 -12.46
N LYS A 123 7.18 10.29 -12.33
CA LYS A 123 5.92 9.55 -12.38
C LYS A 123 5.04 9.88 -11.16
N MET A 124 5.61 9.91 -9.96
CA MET A 124 4.90 10.28 -8.73
C MET A 124 4.38 11.73 -8.80
N ASP A 125 5.21 12.68 -9.27
CA ASP A 125 4.83 14.08 -9.43
C ASP A 125 3.70 14.26 -10.47
N SER A 126 3.61 13.34 -11.43
CA SER A 126 2.56 13.37 -12.45
C SER A 126 1.22 12.77 -11.99
N LEU A 127 1.22 12.00 -10.90
CA LEU A 127 0.07 11.29 -10.33
C LEU A 127 -0.44 11.99 -9.06
N THR A 128 -0.75 13.28 -9.15
CA THR A 128 -1.28 14.04 -8.01
C THR A 128 -2.77 13.77 -7.78
N ASN A 129 -3.25 13.97 -6.55
CA ASN A 129 -4.68 13.85 -6.25
C ASN A 129 -5.51 14.76 -7.16
N GLY A 130 -6.58 14.22 -7.74
CA GLY A 130 -7.41 14.88 -8.74
C GLY A 130 -6.90 14.76 -10.18
N ARG A 131 -5.69 14.23 -10.42
CA ARG A 131 -5.17 13.99 -11.77
C ARG A 131 -6.06 13.00 -12.50
N ARG A 132 -6.42 13.34 -13.73
CA ARG A 132 -7.25 12.50 -14.61
C ARG A 132 -6.39 11.69 -15.56
N MET A 133 -6.86 10.51 -15.91
CA MET A 133 -6.21 9.62 -16.86
C MET A 133 -7.24 8.78 -17.62
N VAL A 134 -6.88 8.33 -18.81
CA VAL A 134 -7.66 7.41 -19.62
C VAL A 134 -6.92 6.10 -19.77
N VAL A 135 -7.64 5.01 -19.58
CA VAL A 135 -7.15 3.64 -19.78
C VAL A 135 -7.12 3.32 -21.26
N PHE A 136 -6.03 2.74 -21.76
CA PHE A 136 -5.94 2.39 -23.19
C PHE A 136 -5.46 0.96 -23.45
N SER A 137 -5.07 0.19 -22.45
CA SER A 137 -4.92 -1.27 -22.59
C SER A 137 -4.98 -1.99 -21.24
N GLU A 138 -5.47 -3.23 -21.30
CA GLU A 138 -5.57 -4.20 -20.22
C GLU A 138 -6.50 -3.83 -19.07
N ASP A 139 -7.36 -4.78 -18.69
CA ASP A 139 -8.39 -4.56 -17.68
C ASP A 139 -7.89 -4.92 -16.27
N GLU A 140 -6.81 -5.69 -16.13
CA GLU A 140 -6.26 -6.16 -14.85
C GLU A 140 -4.93 -5.45 -14.48
N GLY A 141 -4.74 -5.23 -13.18
CA GLY A 141 -3.50 -4.69 -12.62
C GLY A 141 -2.39 -5.75 -12.49
N GLN A 142 -1.15 -5.27 -12.37
CA GLN A 142 0.00 -6.13 -12.03
C GLN A 142 -0.10 -6.64 -10.60
N SER A 143 0.25 -7.91 -10.38
CA SER A 143 0.44 -8.44 -9.03
C SER A 143 1.66 -7.80 -8.35
N GLY A 144 1.66 -7.76 -7.01
CA GLY A 144 2.77 -7.21 -6.25
C GLY A 144 4.12 -7.88 -6.56
N GLN A 145 4.12 -9.17 -6.89
CA GLN A 145 5.35 -9.88 -7.25
C GLN A 145 5.88 -9.49 -8.65
N GLN A 146 4.99 -9.20 -9.60
CA GLN A 146 5.39 -8.64 -10.89
C GLN A 146 6.01 -7.24 -10.71
N ILE A 147 5.42 -6.41 -9.85
CA ILE A 147 5.99 -5.10 -9.49
C ILE A 147 7.36 -5.26 -8.81
N TYR A 148 7.49 -6.18 -7.86
CA TYR A 148 8.76 -6.43 -7.15
C TYR A 148 9.88 -6.93 -8.08
N ASN A 149 9.55 -7.76 -9.07
CA ASN A 149 10.53 -8.28 -10.02
C ASN A 149 10.80 -7.35 -11.21
N LYS A 150 10.13 -6.18 -11.28
CA LYS A 150 10.13 -5.30 -12.47
C LYS A 150 9.76 -6.07 -13.75
N SER A 151 8.90 -7.08 -13.62
CA SER A 151 8.48 -7.92 -14.73
C SER A 151 7.62 -7.11 -15.69
N ARG A 152 7.97 -7.09 -16.98
CA ARG A 152 7.21 -6.40 -18.05
C ARG A 152 5.89 -7.12 -18.42
N GLY A 153 5.28 -7.81 -17.47
CA GLY A 153 4.00 -8.51 -17.67
C GLY A 153 2.82 -7.54 -17.73
N THR A 154 1.65 -8.08 -18.10
CA THR A 154 0.36 -7.41 -18.14
C THR A 154 0.16 -6.48 -16.94
N GLY A 155 0.04 -5.18 -17.23
CA GLY A 155 -0.47 -4.16 -16.33
C GLY A 155 -1.26 -3.10 -17.09
N PHE A 156 -2.37 -2.70 -16.48
CA PHE A 156 -3.12 -1.48 -16.78
C PHE A 156 -2.24 -0.35 -17.35
N SER A 157 -2.49 0.03 -18.60
CA SER A 157 -1.81 1.15 -19.24
C SER A 157 -2.75 2.33 -19.40
N TYR A 158 -2.22 3.51 -19.07
CA TYR A 158 -2.98 4.75 -19.00
C TYR A 158 -2.23 5.94 -19.55
N ARG A 159 -2.99 6.91 -20.05
CA ARG A 159 -2.50 8.20 -20.48
C ARG A 159 -3.07 9.27 -19.57
N LEU A 160 -2.21 10.11 -19.02
CA LEU A 160 -2.65 11.27 -18.25
C LEU A 160 -3.32 12.30 -19.16
N LEU A 161 -4.39 12.93 -18.67
CA LEU A 161 -5.14 13.98 -19.37
C LEU A 161 -4.68 15.39 -19.01
#